data_AF-A0A7V2WSX5-F1
#
_entry.id   AF-A0A7V2WSX5-F1
#
_cell.length_a   1.000
_cell.length_b   1.000
_cell.length_c   1.000
_cell.angle_alpha   90.00
_cell.angle_beta   90.00
_cell.angle_gamma   90.00
#
_symmetry.space_group_name_H-M   'P 1'
#
loop_
_entity.id
_entity.type
_entity.pdbx_description
1 polymer ?
#
loop_
_entity_poly.entity_id
_entity_poly.type
_entity_poly.pdbx_seq_one_letter_code
_entity_poly.pdbx_strand_id
1 'polypeptide(L)'
;MRSDTMKKGIERAPHRSLFKAMGYTDDEINRPIIGIANSFNEIIPGHIHLRQIVDAVKAGIRLAGGTPVEFGGIGICDGIAMNHIGMRYSLASRELIADSVEVMAQAHPFDGLVV
;
A
#
# COMPACT_ATOMS: atom_id res chain seq x y z
N MET A 1 5.23 3.52 -18.19
CA MET A 1 5.05 3.05 -16.79
C MET A 1 3.60 2.60 -16.63
N ARG A 2 3.33 1.59 -15.80
CA ARG A 2 1.95 1.13 -15.51
C ARG A 2 1.13 2.29 -14.92
N SER A 3 1.76 3.13 -14.10
CA SER A 3 1.12 4.31 -13.50
C SER A 3 0.81 5.43 -14.49
N ASP A 4 1.38 5.42 -15.70
CA ASP A 4 1.06 6.42 -16.72
C ASP A 4 -0.43 6.41 -17.09
N THR A 5 -1.08 5.25 -17.00
CA THR A 5 -2.52 5.06 -17.28
C THR A 5 -3.42 5.97 -16.44
N MET A 6 -2.99 6.35 -15.23
CA MET A 6 -3.74 7.25 -14.35
C MET A 6 -3.16 8.67 -14.26
N LYS A 7 -2.02 8.95 -14.91
CA LYS A 7 -1.27 10.22 -14.75
C LYS A 7 -1.12 11.02 -16.04
N LYS A 8 -0.94 10.36 -17.18
CA LYS A 8 -0.63 11.00 -18.46
C LYS A 8 -1.88 11.14 -19.32
N GLY A 9 -1.87 12.11 -20.23
CA GLY A 9 -3.01 12.44 -21.08
C GLY A 9 -3.86 13.60 -20.53
N ILE A 10 -4.57 14.25 -21.43
CA ILE A 10 -5.44 15.38 -21.09
C ILE A 10 -6.64 14.92 -20.26
N GLU A 11 -7.14 13.72 -20.55
CA GLU A 11 -8.23 13.04 -19.85
C GLU A 11 -7.89 12.72 -18.38
N ARG A 12 -6.60 12.69 -18.02
CA ARG A 12 -6.14 12.47 -16.65
C ARG A 12 -5.90 13.77 -15.88
N ALA A 13 -6.30 14.92 -16.40
CA ALA A 13 -6.24 16.18 -15.67
C ALA A 13 -6.97 16.14 -14.31
N PRO A 14 -8.19 15.54 -14.18
CA PRO A 14 -8.85 15.40 -12.88
C PRO A 14 -8.09 14.47 -11.92
N HIS A 15 -7.40 13.45 -12.43
CA HIS A 15 -6.61 12.56 -11.58
C HIS A 15 -5.42 13.31 -10.99
N ARG A 16 -4.73 14.12 -11.81
CA ARG A 16 -3.61 14.95 -11.36
C ARG A 16 -4.04 16.01 -10.35
N SER A 17 -5.26 16.53 -10.40
CA SER A 17 -5.75 17.44 -9.36
C SER A 17 -5.92 16.75 -8.01
N LEU A 18 -6.38 15.48 -8.00
CA LEU A 18 -6.45 14.68 -6.78
C LEU A 18 -5.07 14.36 -6.21
N PHE A 19 -4.09 14.03 -7.08
CA PHE A 19 -2.69 13.91 -6.63
C PHE A 19 -2.18 15.22 -6.02
N LYS A 20 -2.40 16.36 -6.67
CA LYS A 20 -1.99 17.66 -6.12
C LYS A 20 -2.70 18.00 -4.80
N ALA A 21 -3.96 17.61 -4.62
CA ALA A 21 -4.69 17.79 -3.37
C ALA A 21 -4.10 16.99 -2.20
N MET A 22 -3.41 15.88 -2.48
CA MET A 22 -2.63 15.11 -1.50
C MET A 22 -1.22 15.67 -1.26
N GLY A 23 -0.83 16.74 -1.96
CA GLY A 23 0.47 17.40 -1.79
C GLY A 23 1.56 16.94 -2.78
N TYR A 24 1.24 16.10 -3.76
CA TYR A 24 2.23 15.67 -4.75
C TYR A 24 2.60 16.81 -5.71
N THR A 25 3.90 16.94 -5.96
CA THR A 25 4.45 17.83 -6.99
C THR A 25 4.32 17.22 -8.39
N ASP A 26 4.47 18.05 -9.43
CA ASP A 26 4.49 17.53 -10.81
C ASP A 26 5.64 16.56 -11.05
N ASP A 27 6.80 16.79 -10.42
CA ASP A 27 7.94 15.88 -10.51
C ASP A 27 7.61 14.51 -9.90
N GLU A 28 7.02 14.48 -8.70
CA GLU A 28 6.62 13.23 -8.04
C GLU A 28 5.52 12.48 -8.80
N ILE A 29 4.59 13.20 -9.43
CA ILE A 29 3.58 12.57 -10.30
C ILE A 29 4.27 11.93 -11.52
N ASN A 30 5.34 12.53 -12.05
CA ASN A 30 6.03 11.99 -13.22
C ASN A 30 6.93 10.78 -12.91
N ARG A 31 7.35 10.59 -11.65
CA ARG A 31 8.16 9.43 -11.19
C ARG A 31 7.35 8.12 -11.17
N PRO A 32 8.02 6.95 -11.13
CA PRO A 32 7.34 5.67 -10.88
C PRO A 32 6.59 5.70 -9.54
N ILE A 33 5.32 5.28 -9.51
CA ILE A 33 4.54 5.21 -8.28
C ILE A 33 4.63 3.81 -7.70
N ILE A 34 5.14 3.69 -6.48
CA ILE A 34 5.36 2.41 -5.79
C ILE A 34 4.36 2.28 -4.65
N GLY A 35 3.49 1.27 -4.72
CA GLY A 35 2.56 0.94 -3.66
C GLY A 35 3.27 0.22 -2.51
N ILE A 36 2.88 0.50 -1.26
CA ILE A 36 3.39 -0.17 -0.07
C ILE A 36 2.19 -0.74 0.69
N ALA A 37 2.04 -2.06 0.71
CA ALA A 37 1.02 -2.73 1.50
C ALA A 37 1.53 -2.88 2.94
N ASN A 38 0.86 -2.23 3.90
CA ASN A 38 1.25 -2.27 5.30
C ASN A 38 0.18 -2.90 6.17
N SER A 39 0.51 -4.01 6.84
CA SER A 39 -0.38 -4.69 7.77
C SER A 39 -0.23 -4.24 9.23
N PHE A 40 0.37 -3.07 9.47
CA PHE A 40 0.49 -2.47 10.81
C PHE A 40 -0.83 -2.55 11.57
N ASN A 41 -0.76 -3.07 12.79
CA ASN A 41 -1.83 -2.98 13.77
C ASN A 41 -1.25 -3.13 15.18
N GLU A 42 -2.07 -2.80 16.17
CA GLU A 42 -1.68 -2.78 17.59
C GLU A 42 -2.01 -4.09 18.32
N ILE A 43 -2.62 -5.07 17.64
CA ILE A 43 -2.99 -6.37 18.23
C ILE A 43 -1.91 -7.45 18.00
N ILE A 44 -1.12 -7.35 16.92
CA ILE A 44 -0.04 -8.30 16.60
C ILE A 44 1.30 -7.70 17.07
N PRO A 45 1.99 -8.31 18.06
CA PRO A 45 3.30 -7.83 18.51
C PRO A 45 4.34 -7.72 17.38
N GLY A 46 4.28 -8.63 16.41
CA GLY A 46 5.11 -8.62 15.20
C GLY A 46 4.81 -7.47 14.22
N HIS A 47 3.71 -6.75 14.36
CA HIS A 47 3.30 -5.71 13.40
C HIS A 47 3.41 -4.28 13.95
N ILE A 48 3.59 -4.11 15.27
CA ILE A 48 3.59 -2.79 15.92
C ILE A 48 4.70 -1.86 15.40
N HIS A 49 5.79 -2.42 14.90
CA HIS A 49 6.95 -1.69 14.38
C HIS A 49 6.89 -1.44 12.87
N LEU A 50 5.85 -1.93 12.16
CA LEU A 50 5.76 -1.79 10.71
C LEU A 50 5.66 -0.34 10.24
N ARG A 51 5.13 0.59 11.06
CA ARG A 51 5.16 2.03 10.71
C ARG A 51 6.59 2.55 10.50
N GLN A 52 7.52 2.18 11.39
CA GLN A 52 8.91 2.61 11.31
C GLN A 52 9.62 1.99 10.09
N ILE A 53 9.33 0.72 9.81
CA ILE A 53 9.84 0.03 8.63
C ILE A 53 9.32 0.69 7.35
N VAL A 54 8.02 0.98 7.29
CA VAL A 54 7.42 1.64 6.13
C VAL A 54 7.97 3.05 5.92
N ASP A 55 8.26 3.80 6.98
CA ASP A 55 8.90 5.11 6.85
C ASP A 55 10.31 4.99 6.22
N ALA A 56 11.08 3.97 6.60
CA ALA A 56 12.36 3.67 5.97
C ALA A 56 12.21 3.24 4.49
N VAL A 57 11.22 2.40 4.18
CA VAL A 57 10.89 1.98 2.80
C VAL A 57 10.50 3.19 1.95
N LYS A 58 9.64 4.08 2.45
CA LYS A 58 9.25 5.32 1.78
C LYS A 58 10.46 6.21 1.50
N ALA A 59 11.39 6.33 2.46
CA ALA A 59 12.63 7.07 2.27
C ALA A 59 13.49 6.45 1.16
N GLY A 60 13.67 5.13 1.16
CA GLY A 60 14.41 4.40 0.14
C GLY A 60 13.83 4.58 -1.27
N ILE A 61 12.50 4.48 -1.41
CA ILE A 61 11.81 4.71 -2.68
C ILE A 61 12.05 6.13 -3.20
N ARG A 62 11.94 7.14 -2.33
CA ARG A 62 12.21 8.54 -2.73
C ARG A 62 13.65 8.75 -3.16
N LEU A 63 14.61 8.18 -2.44
CA LEU A 63 16.04 8.24 -2.79
C LEU A 63 16.34 7.57 -4.14
N ALA A 64 15.61 6.50 -4.47
CA ALA A 64 15.70 5.81 -5.75
C ALA A 64 14.92 6.51 -6.89
N GLY A 65 14.33 7.68 -6.66
CA GLY A 65 13.58 8.43 -7.67
C GLY A 65 12.16 7.94 -7.91
N GLY A 66 11.58 7.17 -6.98
CA GLY A 66 10.18 6.76 -6.98
C GLY A 66 9.30 7.63 -6.07
N THR A 67 8.00 7.44 -6.20
CA THR A 67 6.96 8.11 -5.40
C THR A 67 6.21 7.04 -4.59
N PRO A 68 6.40 6.97 -3.26
CA PRO A 68 5.78 5.93 -2.45
C PRO A 68 4.33 6.27 -2.09
N VAL A 69 3.45 5.27 -2.17
CA VAL A 69 2.04 5.35 -1.73
C VAL A 69 1.75 4.18 -0.80
N GLU A 70 1.55 4.46 0.47
CA GLU A 70 1.18 3.42 1.44
C GLU A 70 -0.33 3.19 1.46
N PHE A 71 -0.73 1.93 1.59
CA PHE A 71 -2.09 1.53 1.91
C PHE A 71 -2.11 0.41 2.95
N GLY A 72 -3.22 0.31 3.68
CA GLY A 72 -3.38 -0.65 4.77
C GLY A 72 -3.85 -2.02 4.30
N GLY A 73 -3.42 -3.06 5.02
CA GLY A 73 -3.97 -4.42 4.98
C GLY A 73 -4.30 -4.91 6.39
N ILE A 74 -5.18 -5.91 6.50
CA ILE A 74 -5.46 -6.54 7.80
C ILE A 74 -4.34 -7.51 8.20
N GLY A 75 -4.33 -7.88 9.48
CA GLY A 75 -3.57 -9.02 9.97
C GLY A 75 -4.27 -9.61 11.19
N ILE A 76 -4.05 -10.90 11.44
CA ILE A 76 -4.54 -11.59 12.65
C ILE A 76 -3.34 -12.12 13.43
N CYS A 77 -3.39 -12.01 14.76
CA CYS A 77 -2.43 -12.69 15.62
C CYS A 77 -2.95 -14.11 15.89
N ASP A 78 -2.36 -15.12 15.25
CA ASP A 78 -2.73 -16.52 15.50
C ASP A 78 -2.62 -16.86 16.99
N GLY A 79 -1.56 -16.43 17.66
CA GLY A 79 -1.35 -16.69 19.09
C GLY A 79 -2.48 -16.16 19.98
N ILE A 80 -3.04 -14.99 19.67
CA ILE A 80 -4.19 -14.44 20.41
C ILE A 80 -5.49 -15.14 19.99
N ALA A 81 -5.65 -15.47 18.71
CA ALA A 81 -6.86 -16.11 18.18
C ALA A 81 -7.04 -17.59 18.61
N MET A 82 -5.99 -18.22 19.14
CA MET A 82 -6.00 -19.62 19.56
C MET A 82 -7.06 -19.92 20.64
N ASN A 83 -7.63 -21.12 20.58
CA ASN A 83 -8.58 -21.67 21.56
C ASN A 83 -9.92 -20.93 21.71
N HIS A 84 -10.34 -20.14 20.72
CA HIS A 84 -11.71 -19.62 20.64
C HIS A 84 -12.18 -19.51 19.18
N ILE A 85 -13.39 -19.00 18.96
CA ILE A 85 -14.01 -18.88 17.63
C ILE A 85 -13.17 -18.09 16.61
N GLY A 86 -12.24 -17.25 17.08
CA GLY A 86 -11.38 -16.40 16.25
C GLY A 86 -10.44 -17.20 15.34
N MET A 87 -9.97 -18.37 15.79
CA MET A 87 -9.08 -19.22 14.98
C MET A 87 -9.71 -19.66 13.65
N ARG A 88 -11.05 -19.67 13.56
CA ARG A 88 -11.77 -19.96 12.30
C ARG A 88 -11.53 -18.90 11.21
N TYR A 89 -11.04 -17.72 11.58
CA TYR A 89 -10.78 -16.61 10.66
C TYR A 89 -9.31 -16.47 10.26
N SER A 90 -8.38 -17.19 10.91
CA SER A 90 -6.94 -17.07 10.65
C SER A 90 -6.61 -17.42 9.19
N LEU A 91 -6.88 -18.65 8.74
CA LEU A 91 -6.51 -19.09 7.40
C LEU A 91 -7.26 -18.31 6.30
N ALA A 92 -8.54 -18.00 6.52
CA ALA A 92 -9.34 -17.22 5.56
C ALA A 92 -8.81 -15.79 5.37
N SER A 93 -8.14 -15.22 6.39
CA SER A 93 -7.56 -13.88 6.27
C SER A 93 -6.47 -13.79 5.19
N ARG A 94 -5.80 -14.91 4.87
CA ARG A 94 -4.80 -14.96 3.79
C ARG A 94 -5.40 -14.54 2.44
N GLU A 95 -6.58 -15.08 2.10
CA GLU A 95 -7.26 -14.74 0.85
C GLU A 95 -7.71 -13.29 0.86
N LEU A 96 -8.27 -12.81 1.97
CA LEU A 96 -8.69 -11.41 2.10
C LEU A 96 -7.52 -10.43 1.94
N ILE A 97 -6.34 -10.78 2.48
CA ILE A 97 -5.13 -9.98 2.31
C ILE A 97 -4.71 -9.97 0.84
N ALA A 98 -4.63 -11.15 0.21
CA ALA A 98 -4.27 -11.26 -1.20
C ALA A 98 -5.22 -10.45 -2.11
N ASP A 99 -6.54 -10.64 -1.92
CA ASP A 99 -7.57 -9.91 -2.65
C ASP A 99 -7.47 -8.40 -2.43
N SER A 100 -7.23 -7.96 -1.18
CA SER A 100 -7.11 -6.53 -0.87
C SER A 100 -5.91 -5.87 -1.56
N VAL A 101 -4.77 -6.57 -1.61
CA VAL A 101 -3.55 -6.10 -2.30
C VAL A 101 -3.78 -6.08 -3.80
N GLU A 102 -4.40 -7.12 -4.36
CA GLU A 102 -4.72 -7.19 -5.78
C GLU A 102 -5.68 -6.06 -6.19
N VAL A 103 -6.77 -5.85 -5.45
CA VAL A 103 -7.74 -4.77 -5.70
C VAL A 103 -7.02 -3.42 -5.74
N MET A 104 -6.15 -3.16 -4.77
CA MET A 104 -5.38 -1.91 -4.74
C MET A 104 -4.44 -1.78 -5.93
N ALA A 105 -3.73 -2.84 -6.31
CA ALA A 105 -2.76 -2.84 -7.41
C ALA A 105 -3.39 -2.76 -8.81
N GLN A 106 -4.61 -3.28 -8.97
CA GLN A 106 -5.36 -3.20 -10.23
C GLN A 106 -6.09 -1.86 -10.34
N ALA A 107 -6.76 -1.40 -9.28
CA ALA A 107 -7.48 -0.13 -9.28
C ALA A 107 -6.55 1.08 -9.37
N HIS A 108 -5.40 1.01 -8.69
CA HIS A 108 -4.34 2.00 -8.76
C HIS A 108 -3.15 1.36 -9.46
N PRO A 109 -2.91 1.65 -10.75
CA PRO A 109 -1.91 0.96 -11.55
C PRO A 109 -0.47 1.34 -11.13
N PHE A 110 -0.03 0.88 -9.95
CA PHE A 110 1.32 1.09 -9.44
C PHE A 110 2.36 0.46 -10.36
N ASP A 111 3.57 1.03 -10.39
CA ASP A 111 4.70 0.51 -11.17
C ASP A 111 5.44 -0.63 -10.47
N GLY A 112 5.26 -0.72 -9.15
CA GLY A 112 5.78 -1.78 -8.30
C GLY A 112 5.08 -1.80 -6.96
N LEU A 113 5.26 -2.89 -6.23
CA LEU A 113 4.73 -3.09 -4.88
C LEU A 113 5.85 -3.49 -3.93
N VAL A 114 5.80 -2.95 -2.72
CA VAL A 114 6.45 -3.52 -1.53
C VAL A 114 5.32 -4.07 -0.67
N VAL A 115 5.41 -5.35 -0.29
CA VAL A 115 4.40 -6.08 0.48
C VAL A 115 5.03 -6.65 1.74
#